data_AF-A0A3D3PD44-F1
#
_entry.id   AF-A0A3D3PD44-F1
#
_cell.length_a   1.000
_cell.length_b   1.000
_cell.length_c   1.000
_cell.angle_alpha   90.00
_cell.angle_beta   90.00
_cell.angle_gamma   90.00
#
_symmetry.space_group_name_H-M   'P 1'
#
loop_
_entity.id
_entity.type
_entity.pdbx_description
1 polymer ?
#
loop_
_entity_poly.entity_id
_entity_poly.type
_entity_poly.pdbx_seq_one_letter_code
_entity_poly.pdbx_strand_id
1 'polypeptide(L)'
;MSKRESLSRYNLIINKLRKHPADFKSISDHLERESEIQEYNFKVSKRTFQRDLDDIRSLFHIDVQYDFSRKVYFIDDARQP
;
A
#
# COMPACT_ATOMS: atom_id res chain seq x y z
N MET A 1 -3.77 -2.37 15.73
CA MET A 1 -2.47 -1.80 15.31
C MET A 1 -2.36 -0.41 15.86
N SER A 2 -1.16 -0.06 16.33
CA SER A 2 -0.85 1.29 16.75
C SER A 2 -0.88 2.25 15.55
N LYS A 3 -1.07 3.54 15.82
CA LYS A 3 -1.00 4.58 14.77
C LYS A 3 0.34 4.55 14.02
N ARG A 4 1.44 4.21 14.71
CA ARG A 4 2.78 4.12 14.12
C ARG A 4 2.89 2.98 13.13
N GLU A 5 2.38 1.79 13.47
CA GLU A 5 2.39 0.63 12.57
C GLU A 5 1.61 0.89 11.28
N SER A 6 0.43 1.51 11.38
CA SER A 6 -0.37 1.88 10.21
C SER A 6 0.39 2.88 9.33
N LEU A 7 0.96 3.93 9.92
CA LEU A 7 1.71 4.94 9.16
C LEU A 7 2.93 4.34 8.45
N SER A 8 3.69 3.46 9.13
CA SER A 8 4.79 2.73 8.51
C SER A 8 4.31 1.84 7.36
N ARG A 9 3.22 1.10 7.55
CA ARG A 9 2.64 0.27 6.48
C ARG A 9 2.22 1.11 5.27
N TYR A 10 1.61 2.27 5.47
CA TYR A 10 1.22 3.17 4.39
C TYR A 10 2.43 3.59 3.56
N ASN A 11 3.51 4.00 4.22
CA ASN A 11 4.76 4.35 3.54
C ASN A 11 5.35 3.18 2.75
N LEU A 12 5.32 1.96 3.28
CA LEU A 12 5.78 0.76 2.57
C LEU A 12 4.96 0.50 1.30
N ILE A 13 3.62 0.59 1.38
CA ILE A 13 2.73 0.42 0.23
C ILE A 13 3.02 1.47 -0.85
N ILE A 14 3.11 2.75 -0.45
CA ILE A 14 3.41 3.86 -1.37
C ILE A 14 4.76 3.64 -2.05
N ASN A 15 5.81 3.36 -1.29
CA ASN A 15 7.16 3.16 -1.82
C ASN A 15 7.25 1.95 -2.77
N LYS A 16 6.50 0.89 -2.49
CA LYS A 16 6.39 -0.27 -3.39
C LYS A 16 5.76 0.13 -4.72
N LEU A 17 4.63 0.83 -4.68
CA LEU A 17 3.87 1.20 -5.88
C LEU A 17 4.50 2.32 -6.70
N ARG A 18 5.28 3.22 -6.07
CA ARG A 18 6.11 4.22 -6.78
C ARG A 18 7.18 3.59 -7.67
N LYS A 19 7.67 2.40 -7.32
CA LYS A 19 8.69 1.70 -8.12
C LYS A 19 8.07 1.01 -9.33
N HIS A 20 6.96 0.30 -9.12
CA HIS A 20 6.23 -0.37 -10.18
C HIS A 20 4.82 -0.76 -9.70
N PRO A 21 3.83 -0.86 -10.62
CA PRO A 21 2.55 -1.47 -10.32
C PRO A 21 2.70 -2.91 -9.80
N ALA A 22 1.89 -3.30 -8.83
CA ALA A 22 2.01 -4.60 -8.17
C ALA A 22 0.66 -5.19 -7.81
N ASP A 23 0.52 -6.51 -7.86
CA ASP A 23 -0.68 -7.20 -7.38
C ASP A 23 -0.71 -7.25 -5.84
N PHE A 24 -1.87 -7.62 -5.28
CA PHE A 24 -2.02 -7.73 -3.82
C PHE A 24 -1.03 -8.70 -3.20
N LYS A 25 -0.72 -9.81 -3.88
CA LYS A 25 0.19 -10.83 -3.36
C LYS A 25 1.60 -10.27 -3.21
N SER A 26 2.13 -9.61 -4.24
CA SER A 26 3.46 -8.99 -4.22
C SER A 26 3.59 -7.91 -3.15
N ILE A 27 2.52 -7.13 -2.93
CA ILE A 27 2.47 -6.13 -1.86
C ILE A 27 2.45 -6.82 -0.49
N SER A 28 1.60 -7.84 -0.31
CA SER A 28 1.54 -8.61 0.94
C SER A 28 2.87 -9.28 1.28
N ASP A 29 3.51 -9.92 0.29
CA ASP A 29 4.82 -10.56 0.44
C ASP A 29 5.90 -9.52 0.82
N HIS A 30 5.80 -8.30 0.29
CA HIS A 30 6.69 -7.20 0.69
C HIS A 30 6.44 -6.75 2.13
N LEU A 31 5.19 -6.56 2.53
CA LEU A 31 4.83 -6.18 3.90
C LEU A 31 5.25 -7.24 4.92
N GLU A 32 5.13 -8.52 4.58
CA GLU A 32 5.59 -9.63 5.42
C GLU A 32 7.10 -9.60 5.63
N ARG A 33 7.90 -9.38 4.57
CA ARG A 33 9.36 -9.25 4.71
C ARG A 33 9.75 -8.05 5.57
N GLU A 34 9.10 -6.91 5.39
CA GLU A 34 9.35 -5.71 6.20
C GLU A 34 8.92 -5.89 7.65
N SER A 35 7.94 -6.77 7.91
CA SER A 35 7.50 -7.13 9.27
C SER A 35 8.63 -7.80 10.04
N GLU A 36 9.35 -8.71 9.38
CA GLU A 36 10.50 -9.42 9.97
C GLU A 36 11.68 -8.47 10.24
N ILE A 37 11.94 -7.52 9.35
CA ILE A 37 13.07 -6.58 9.45
C ILE A 37 12.83 -5.53 10.55
N GLN A 38 11.60 -5.03 10.67
CA GLN A 38 11.29 -3.90 11.55
C GLN A 38 10.67 -4.33 12.89
N GLU A 39 10.53 -5.63 13.13
CA GLU A 39 9.89 -6.23 14.31
C GLU A 39 8.45 -5.72 14.55
N TYR A 40 7.73 -5.39 13.47
CA TYR A 40 6.31 -5.02 13.48
C TYR A 40 5.47 -6.04 12.72
N ASN A 41 4.16 -6.07 12.95
CA ASN A 41 3.26 -6.87 12.13
C ASN A 41 2.53 -6.01 11.09
N PHE A 42 3.03 -5.99 9.85
CA PHE A 42 2.40 -5.31 8.72
C PHE A 42 1.48 -6.22 7.89
N LYS A 43 1.29 -7.49 8.27
CA LYS A 43 0.42 -8.40 7.54
C LYS A 43 -1.03 -7.91 7.63
N VAL A 44 -1.70 -7.86 6.48
CA VAL A 44 -3.07 -7.35 6.39
C VAL A 44 -3.95 -8.17 5.47
N SER A 45 -5.23 -8.24 5.82
CA SER A 45 -6.25 -8.78 4.91
C SER A 45 -6.51 -7.83 3.73
N LYS A 46 -7.11 -8.32 2.65
CA LYS A 46 -7.57 -7.47 1.54
C LYS A 46 -8.50 -6.34 1.99
N ARG A 47 -9.40 -6.61 2.95
CA ARG A 47 -10.30 -5.59 3.50
C ARG A 47 -9.53 -4.48 4.22
N THR A 48 -8.52 -4.85 5.01
CA THR A 48 -7.66 -3.88 5.70
C THR A 48 -6.83 -3.10 4.70
N PHE A 49 -6.25 -3.79 3.70
CA PHE A 49 -5.50 -3.14 2.63
C PHE A 49 -6.35 -2.11 1.87
N GLN A 50 -7.60 -2.42 1.54
CA GLN A 50 -8.49 -1.45 0.90
C GLN A 50 -8.70 -0.19 1.76
N ARG A 51 -8.90 -0.37 3.08
CA ARG A 51 -8.97 0.77 4.00
C ARG A 51 -7.65 1.55 4.04
N ASP A 52 -6.52 0.85 4.02
CA ASP A 52 -5.20 1.49 3.99
C ASP A 52 -5.04 2.35 2.73
N LEU A 53 -5.59 1.93 1.57
CA LEU A 53 -5.60 2.75 0.35
C LEU A 53 -6.45 4.01 0.52
N ASP A 54 -7.62 3.91 1.17
CA ASP A 54 -8.49 5.05 1.46
C ASP A 54 -7.81 6.04 2.42
N ASP A 55 -7.13 5.53 3.44
CA ASP A 55 -6.32 6.31 4.38
C ASP A 55 -5.14 6.98 3.67
N ILE A 56 -4.43 6.26 2.79
CA ILE A 56 -3.33 6.80 1.99
C ILE A 56 -3.81 7.98 1.13
N ARG A 57 -4.96 7.82 0.46
CA ARG A 57 -5.58 8.87 -0.33
C ARG A 57 -5.93 10.09 0.51
N SER A 58 -6.50 9.88 1.70
CA SER A 58 -6.95 10.96 2.57
C SER A 58 -5.80 11.71 3.24
N LEU A 59 -4.75 11.00 3.64
CA LEU A 59 -3.63 11.55 4.42
C LEU A 59 -2.49 12.09 3.56
N PHE A 60 -2.23 11.45 2.42
CA PHE A 60 -1.08 11.77 1.56
C PHE A 60 -1.48 12.34 0.20
N HIS A 61 -2.79 12.39 -0.10
CA HIS A 61 -3.31 12.79 -1.42
C HIS A 61 -2.76 11.94 -2.58
N ILE A 62 -2.39 10.70 -2.29
CA ILE A 62 -1.92 9.72 -3.28
C ILE A 62 -3.09 8.79 -3.61
N ASP A 63 -3.54 8.81 -4.86
CA ASP A 63 -4.63 7.95 -5.31
C ASP A 63 -4.05 6.62 -5.81
N VAL A 64 -4.37 5.50 -5.15
CA VAL A 64 -3.97 4.16 -5.57
C VAL A 64 -5.17 3.48 -6.22
N GLN A 65 -5.04 3.16 -7.51
CA GLN A 65 -6.09 2.57 -8.32
C GLN A 65 -5.76 1.12 -8.68
N TYR A 66 -6.79 0.33 -8.97
CA TYR A 66 -6.64 -1.05 -9.43
C TYR A 66 -6.93 -1.15 -10.93
N ASP A 67 -5.96 -1.67 -11.68
CA ASP A 67 -6.10 -1.97 -13.09
C ASP A 67 -6.62 -3.41 -13.26
N PHE A 68 -7.85 -3.56 -13.74
CA PHE A 68 -8.48 -4.87 -13.96
C PHE A 68 -7.85 -5.67 -15.11
N SER A 69 -7.28 -5.00 -16.11
CA SER A 69 -6.64 -5.65 -17.26
C SER A 69 -5.32 -6.30 -16.84
N ARG A 70 -4.48 -5.53 -16.11
CA ARG A 70 -3.18 -6.00 -15.63
C ARG A 70 -3.25 -6.72 -14.28
N LYS A 71 -4.37 -6.61 -13.56
CA LYS A 71 -4.61 -7.14 -12.20
C LYS A 71 -3.60 -6.63 -11.17
N VAL A 72 -3.27 -5.35 -11.26
CA VAL A 72 -2.28 -4.68 -10.41
C VAL A 72 -2.82 -3.38 -9.82
N TYR A 73 -2.32 -3.01 -8.65
CA TYR A 73 -2.47 -1.68 -8.09
C TYR A 73 -1.36 -0.77 -8.63
N PHE A 74 -1.69 0.50 -8.84
CA PHE A 74 -0.74 1.53 -9.28
C PHE A 74 -1.13 2.88 -8.68
N ILE A 75 -0.17 3.80 -8.58
CA ILE A 75 -0.45 5.19 -8.20
C ILE A 75 -0.94 5.92 -9.46
N ASP A 76 -2.11 6.53 -9.35
CA ASP A 76 -2.69 7.35 -10.41
C ASP A 76 -2.24 8.81 -10.25
N ASP A 77 -1.20 9.16 -11.02
CA ASP A 77 -0.64 10.52 -11.06
C ASP A 77 -1.47 11.48 -11.93
N ALA A 78 -2.64 11.08 -12.44
CA ALA A 78 -3.50 11.90 -13.31
C ALA A 78 -4.09 13.17 -12.63
N ARG A 79 -3.65 13.52 -11.42
CA ARG A 79 -3.98 14.75 -10.71
C ARG A 79 -2.73 15.55 -10.34
N GLN A 80 -2.08 16.12 -11.35
CA GLN A 80 -1.40 17.41 -11.20
C GLN A 80 -2.02 18.39 -12.19
N PRO A 81 -2.82 19.38 -11.74
CA PRO A 81 -3.06 20.59 -12.52
C PRO A 81 -1.79 21.46 -12.60
#